data_AF-A0A964GBW3-F1
#
_entry.id   AF-A0A964GBW3-F1
#
_cell.length_a   1.000
_cell.length_b   1.000
_cell.length_c   1.000
_cell.angle_alpha   90.00
_cell.angle_beta   90.00
_cell.angle_gamma   90.00
#
_symmetry.space_group_name_H-M   'P 1'
#
loop_
_entity.id
_entity.type
_entity.pdbx_description
1 polymer ?
#
loop_
_entity_poly.entity_id
_entity_poly.type
_entity_poly.pdbx_seq_one_letter_code
_entity_poly.pdbx_strand_id
1 'polypeptide(L)'
;MEFYDTRILKSISTSVVLDNGDIREISNNFSKGASVRALSVGSWGFVSLENLEKLDEALGTAKKLANTARDKCAREEIMLAPIEKPHLMNLPHIKENPGDIPIEDKVKLLSEIEKTARIDGIKSTTAIYSESLMTVNYSNSEGLDCEYTLNRIGFAISAVAYSEGNYQIGRESRFGVMGFEIFKKHDAFELARKAATTAVELLRASTPKGGIYPVILDQELAGVFIHEAVGHAVEADHVLEGNSILSGKIGDQIASPLITVYDDPSLHEYGYYPFDDEGAASKKTTLIEDGILKSFLHSRETAGKLGGISRNSRAQGYSRPIIRMSNTYIADAEMKFDEMISELKNG
;
A
#
# COMPACT_ATOMS: atom_id res chain seq x y z
N MET A 1 24.85 -19.41 11.17
CA MET A 1 24.05 -18.39 10.47
C MET A 1 23.60 -19.06 9.21
N GLU A 2 22.33 -19.43 9.19
CA GLU A 2 21.68 -20.15 8.09
C GLU A 2 21.39 -19.20 6.92
N PHE A 3 20.97 -17.98 7.25
CA PHE A 3 20.61 -16.97 6.26
C PHE A 3 20.87 -15.56 6.81
N TYR A 4 21.15 -14.60 5.93
CA TYR A 4 21.04 -13.19 6.25
C TYR A 4 20.64 -12.39 5.02
N ASP A 5 20.02 -11.23 5.25
CA ASP A 5 19.76 -10.24 4.21
C ASP A 5 20.08 -8.83 4.69
N THR A 6 20.27 -7.94 3.72
CA THR A 6 20.41 -6.51 3.93
C THR A 6 19.51 -5.78 2.95
N ARG A 7 18.81 -4.76 3.44
CA ARG A 7 18.03 -3.83 2.61
C ARG A 7 18.53 -2.42 2.88
N ILE A 8 19.10 -1.77 1.88
CA ILE A 8 19.54 -0.38 1.93
C ILE A 8 18.51 0.46 1.17
N LEU A 9 17.98 1.50 1.81
CA LEU A 9 17.06 2.42 1.17
C LEU A 9 17.69 3.81 1.10
N LYS A 10 17.45 4.47 -0.02
CA LYS A 10 17.68 5.90 -0.22
C LYS A 10 16.37 6.49 -0.71
N SER A 11 15.89 7.55 -0.09
CA SER A 11 14.68 8.25 -0.53
C SER A 11 14.89 9.74 -0.50
N ILE A 12 14.30 10.41 -1.48
CA ILE A 12 14.10 11.86 -1.49
C ILE A 12 12.60 12.08 -1.61
N SER A 13 12.01 12.81 -0.67
CA SER A 13 10.57 13.05 -0.65
C SER A 13 10.25 14.52 -0.51
N THR A 14 9.42 15.04 -1.42
CA THR A 14 8.93 16.42 -1.36
C THR A 14 7.47 16.42 -0.92
N SER A 15 7.12 17.35 -0.03
CA SER A 15 5.75 17.59 0.42
C SER A 15 5.43 19.08 0.30
N VAL A 16 4.23 19.39 -0.19
CA VAL A 16 3.66 20.74 -0.14
C VAL A 16 2.27 20.62 0.48
N VAL A 17 2.02 21.40 1.52
CA VAL A 17 0.72 21.45 2.21
C VAL A 17 0.16 22.86 2.13
N LEU A 18 -1.03 22.99 1.56
CA LEU A 18 -1.82 24.21 1.55
C LEU A 18 -3.01 24.06 2.49
N ASP A 19 -3.29 25.11 3.25
CA ASP A 19 -4.46 25.24 4.09
C ASP A 19 -5.07 26.60 3.83
N ASN A 20 -6.29 26.63 3.27
CA ASN A 20 -6.96 27.86 2.90
C ASN A 20 -6.13 28.78 1.97
N GLY A 21 -5.22 28.19 1.18
CA GLY A 21 -4.33 28.86 0.23
C GLY A 21 -3.05 29.39 0.82
N ASP A 22 -2.94 29.34 2.15
CA ASP A 22 -1.69 29.59 2.83
C ASP A 22 -0.83 28.34 2.74
N ILE A 23 0.44 28.53 2.40
CA ILE A 23 1.44 27.47 2.43
C ILE A 23 1.74 27.18 3.90
N ARG A 24 1.36 25.98 4.37
CA ARG A 24 1.68 25.49 5.71
C ARG A 24 3.03 24.80 5.76
N GLU A 25 3.36 24.09 4.69
CA GLU A 25 4.59 23.31 4.61
C GLU A 25 5.10 23.27 3.17
N ILE A 26 6.42 23.46 3.03
CA ILE A 26 7.20 22.96 1.90
C ILE A 26 8.38 22.24 2.52
N SER A 27 8.48 20.93 2.29
CA SER A 27 9.58 20.13 2.82
C SER A 27 10.20 19.27 1.73
N ASN A 28 11.51 19.07 1.85
CA ASN A 28 12.27 18.12 1.04
C ASN A 28 13.12 17.29 1.99
N ASN A 29 12.79 16.02 2.11
CA ASN A 29 13.33 15.11 3.11
C ASN A 29 14.20 14.06 2.44
N PHE A 30 15.46 13.99 2.86
CA PHE A 30 16.41 12.97 2.44
C PHE A 30 16.51 11.90 3.51
N SER A 31 16.37 10.64 3.13
CA SER A 31 16.59 9.52 4.04
C SER A 31 17.52 8.50 3.39
N LYS A 32 18.48 8.01 4.19
CA LYS A 32 19.38 6.94 3.80
C LYS A 32 19.66 6.06 5.02
N GLY A 33 19.55 4.75 4.83
CA GLY A 33 19.77 3.80 5.91
C GLY A 33 19.60 2.36 5.43
N ALA A 34 19.70 1.44 6.36
CA ALA A 34 19.66 0.02 6.10
C ALA A 34 18.94 -0.75 7.20
N SER A 35 18.51 -1.96 6.84
CA SER A 35 18.06 -2.99 7.76
C SER A 35 18.80 -4.28 7.45
N VAL A 36 19.12 -5.03 8.50
CA VAL A 36 19.85 -6.30 8.42
C VAL A 36 19.09 -7.34 9.22
N ARG A 37 18.80 -8.49 8.60
CA ARG A 37 18.27 -9.67 9.30
C ARG A 37 19.29 -10.79 9.25
N ALA A 38 19.40 -11.51 10.36
CA ALA A 38 20.19 -12.74 10.44
C ALA A 38 19.33 -13.86 11.03
N LEU A 39 19.25 -14.98 10.32
CA LEU A 39 18.70 -16.23 10.80
C LEU A 39 19.86 -17.12 11.26
N SER A 40 19.89 -17.48 12.53
CA SER A 40 20.96 -18.28 13.10
C SER A 40 20.41 -19.16 14.22
N VAL A 41 20.65 -20.47 14.12
CA VAL A 41 20.21 -21.47 15.11
C VAL A 41 18.68 -21.46 15.23
N GLY A 42 17.96 -21.30 14.12
CA GLY A 42 16.50 -21.30 14.09
C GLY A 42 15.86 -20.11 14.82
N SER A 43 16.50 -18.94 14.82
CA SER A 43 15.94 -17.70 15.37
C SER A 43 16.42 -16.48 14.62
N TRP A 44 15.57 -15.44 14.55
CA TRP A 44 15.88 -14.19 13.88
C TRP A 44 16.52 -13.17 14.83
N GLY A 45 17.50 -12.45 14.33
CA GLY A 45 17.95 -11.17 14.85
C GLY A 45 17.81 -10.09 13.79
N PHE A 46 17.58 -8.85 14.24
CA PHE A 46 17.28 -7.71 13.38
C PHE A 46 17.99 -6.46 13.90
N VAL A 47 18.55 -5.68 12.98
CA VAL A 47 19.16 -4.37 13.26
C VAL A 47 18.79 -3.40 12.16
N SER A 48 18.45 -2.17 12.52
CA SER A 48 18.30 -1.03 11.60
C SER A 48 19.35 0.03 11.91
N LEU A 49 19.86 0.71 10.89
CA LEU A 49 20.91 1.70 11.02
C LEU A 49 20.85 2.76 9.92
N GLU A 50 21.28 3.99 10.21
CA GLU A 50 21.42 5.05 9.19
C GLU A 50 22.86 5.13 8.66
N ASN A 51 23.86 4.89 9.52
CA ASN A 51 25.26 4.90 9.11
C ASN A 51 25.65 3.58 8.42
N LEU A 52 25.69 3.58 7.09
CA LEU A 52 26.04 2.41 6.27
C LEU A 52 27.47 1.90 6.48
N GLU A 53 28.39 2.70 7.04
CA GLU A 53 29.75 2.23 7.37
C GLU A 53 29.74 1.13 8.44
N LYS A 54 28.66 1.03 9.23
CA LYS A 54 28.48 0.02 10.27
C LYS A 54 27.71 -1.21 9.81
N LEU A 55 27.54 -1.43 8.50
CA LEU A 55 26.74 -2.53 7.99
C LEU A 55 27.26 -3.91 8.44
N ASP A 56 28.59 -4.11 8.41
CA ASP A 56 29.22 -5.35 8.88
C ASP A 56 29.06 -5.55 10.40
N GLU A 57 29.18 -4.47 11.18
CA GLU A 57 28.93 -4.49 12.62
C GLU A 57 27.46 -4.84 12.93
N ALA A 58 26.53 -4.30 12.15
CA ALA A 58 25.10 -4.58 12.26
C ALA A 58 24.78 -6.05 11.94
N LEU A 59 25.40 -6.63 10.91
CA LEU A 59 25.26 -8.07 10.63
C LEU A 59 25.79 -8.94 11.78
N GLY A 60 26.96 -8.60 12.32
CA GLY A 60 27.50 -9.27 13.51
C GLY A 60 26.57 -9.16 14.72
N THR A 61 25.93 -8.00 14.90
CA THR A 61 24.97 -7.74 15.97
C THR A 61 23.66 -8.51 15.76
N ALA A 62 23.10 -8.50 14.55
CA ALA A 62 21.91 -9.28 14.20
C ALA A 62 22.12 -10.78 14.49
N LYS A 63 23.27 -11.34 14.12
CA LYS A 63 23.62 -12.73 14.44
C LYS A 63 23.69 -12.99 15.95
N LYS A 64 24.26 -12.08 16.74
CA LYS A 64 24.30 -12.20 18.21
C LYS A 64 22.90 -12.18 18.82
N LEU A 65 22.03 -11.31 18.32
CA LEU A 65 20.62 -11.22 18.75
C LEU A 65 19.86 -12.52 18.44
N ALA A 66 20.05 -13.08 17.24
CA ALA A 66 19.48 -14.37 16.85
C ALA A 66 19.85 -15.50 17.83
N ASN A 67 21.15 -15.64 18.11
CA ASN A 67 21.65 -16.66 19.04
C ASN A 67 21.10 -16.44 20.46
N THR A 68 21.07 -15.20 20.94
CA THR A 68 20.53 -14.86 22.28
C THR A 68 19.05 -15.19 22.39
N ALA A 69 18.26 -14.95 21.33
CA ALA A 69 16.84 -15.29 21.30
C ALA A 69 16.63 -16.80 21.39
N ARG A 70 17.45 -17.58 20.67
CA ARG A 70 17.41 -19.04 20.71
C ARG A 70 17.74 -19.61 22.09
N ASP A 71 18.78 -19.08 22.74
CA ASP A 71 19.20 -19.54 24.07
C ASP A 71 18.11 -19.31 25.13
N LYS A 72 17.31 -18.25 24.99
CA LYS A 72 16.24 -17.90 25.93
C LYS A 72 14.91 -18.59 25.63
N CYS A 73 14.66 -19.00 24.39
CA CYS A 73 13.39 -19.58 23.99
C CYS A 73 13.62 -20.65 22.92
N ALA A 74 13.43 -21.91 23.29
CA ALA A 74 13.38 -23.00 22.33
C ALA A 74 12.13 -22.83 21.47
N ARG A 75 12.32 -22.46 20.20
CA ARG A 75 11.27 -22.37 19.19
C ARG A 75 11.42 -23.47 18.16
N GLU A 76 10.32 -23.75 17.46
CA GLU A 76 10.38 -24.54 16.23
C GLU A 76 11.43 -23.97 15.27
N GLU A 77 12.05 -24.84 14.50
CA GLU A 77 13.03 -24.45 13.50
C GLU A 77 12.34 -23.62 12.39
N ILE A 78 12.98 -22.52 12.00
CA ILE A 78 12.47 -21.63 10.95
C ILE A 78 12.92 -22.17 9.60
N MET A 79 11.96 -22.49 8.75
CA MET A 79 12.21 -22.90 7.36
C MET A 79 11.86 -21.75 6.42
N LEU A 80 12.80 -21.39 5.53
CA LEU A 80 12.56 -20.37 4.51
C LEU A 80 12.15 -21.04 3.20
N ALA A 81 10.99 -20.68 2.68
CA ALA A 81 10.63 -21.05 1.32
C ALA A 81 11.63 -20.45 0.31
N PRO A 82 11.92 -21.16 -0.80
CA PRO A 82 12.68 -20.60 -1.90
C PRO A 82 11.91 -19.44 -2.54
N ILE A 83 12.65 -18.49 -3.11
CA ILE A 83 12.08 -17.35 -3.82
C ILE A 83 12.41 -17.42 -5.31
N GLU A 84 11.48 -16.97 -6.13
CA GLU A 84 11.75 -16.67 -7.54
C GLU A 84 12.59 -15.39 -7.62
N LYS A 85 13.69 -15.43 -8.37
CA LYS A 85 14.55 -14.26 -8.55
C LYS A 85 13.82 -13.21 -9.40
N PRO A 86 13.89 -11.92 -9.04
CA PRO A 86 13.18 -10.89 -9.77
C PRO A 86 13.77 -10.62 -11.15
N HIS A 87 12.88 -10.34 -12.11
CA HIS A 87 13.22 -9.90 -13.45
C HIS A 87 12.76 -8.44 -13.64
N LEU A 88 13.70 -7.49 -13.60
CA LEU A 88 13.43 -6.04 -13.62
C LEU A 88 13.15 -5.48 -15.02
N MET A 89 12.33 -6.16 -15.84
CA MET A 89 12.09 -5.76 -17.23
C MET A 89 10.90 -4.82 -17.42
N ASN A 90 9.97 -4.75 -16.47
CA ASN A 90 8.71 -4.02 -16.59
C ASN A 90 8.53 -2.95 -15.50
N LEU A 91 9.54 -2.11 -15.29
CA LEU A 91 9.43 -0.97 -14.36
C LEU A 91 8.47 0.10 -14.93
N PRO A 92 7.73 0.82 -14.07
CA PRO A 92 6.84 1.89 -14.50
C PRO A 92 7.58 2.95 -15.32
N HIS A 93 6.98 3.37 -16.43
CA HIS A 93 7.55 4.37 -17.30
C HIS A 93 7.17 5.78 -16.82
N ILE A 94 8.17 6.56 -16.41
CA ILE A 94 8.01 7.96 -15.99
C ILE A 94 8.07 8.86 -17.23
N LYS A 95 6.95 9.49 -17.61
CA LYS A 95 6.92 10.40 -18.77
C LYS A 95 7.43 11.79 -18.41
N GLU A 96 6.99 12.32 -17.28
CA GLU A 96 7.38 13.62 -16.76
C GLU A 96 8.01 13.42 -15.38
N ASN A 97 9.34 13.48 -15.29
CA ASN A 97 10.04 13.25 -14.03
C ASN A 97 9.79 14.41 -13.05
N PRO A 98 9.21 14.16 -11.86
CA PRO A 98 8.92 15.24 -10.91
C PRO A 98 10.16 15.93 -10.37
N GLY A 99 11.33 15.28 -10.39
CA GLY A 99 12.60 15.89 -10.00
C GLY A 99 13.03 17.04 -10.91
N ASP A 100 12.54 17.08 -12.15
CA ASP A 100 12.85 18.12 -13.13
C ASP A 100 11.87 19.31 -13.06
N ILE A 101 10.80 19.19 -12.25
CA ILE A 101 9.79 20.25 -12.07
C ILE A 101 10.20 21.17 -10.91
N PRO A 102 10.35 22.48 -11.13
CA PRO A 102 10.64 23.44 -10.06
C PRO A 102 9.60 23.42 -8.94
N ILE A 103 10.02 23.67 -7.70
CA ILE A 103 9.12 23.66 -6.54
C ILE A 103 8.02 24.73 -6.67
N GLU A 104 8.34 25.87 -7.29
CA GLU A 104 7.42 26.97 -7.56
C GLU A 104 6.26 26.51 -8.47
N ASP A 105 6.56 25.70 -9.49
CA ASP A 105 5.55 25.16 -10.41
C ASP A 105 4.69 24.11 -9.71
N LYS A 106 5.26 23.29 -8.82
CA LYS A 106 4.51 22.35 -7.97
C LYS A 106 3.55 23.07 -7.03
N VAL A 107 4.02 24.11 -6.35
CA VAL A 107 3.21 24.94 -5.45
C VAL A 107 2.10 25.64 -6.22
N LYS A 108 2.41 26.19 -7.40
CA LYS A 108 1.44 26.86 -8.26
C LYS A 108 0.35 25.89 -8.71
N LEU A 109 0.71 24.71 -9.21
CA LEU A 109 -0.25 23.68 -9.60
C LEU A 109 -1.17 23.29 -8.43
N LEU A 110 -0.60 22.98 -7.26
CA LEU A 110 -1.39 22.62 -6.09
C LEU A 110 -2.33 23.75 -5.66
N SER A 111 -1.87 25.00 -5.75
CA SER A 111 -2.68 26.19 -5.45
C SER A 111 -3.84 26.36 -6.42
N GLU A 112 -3.64 26.09 -7.71
CA GLU A 112 -4.70 26.14 -8.72
C GLU A 112 -5.73 25.01 -8.53
N ILE A 113 -5.28 23.80 -8.17
CA ILE A 113 -6.14 22.67 -7.78
C ILE A 113 -6.97 23.03 -6.55
N GLU A 114 -6.32 23.52 -5.49
CA GLU A 114 -6.98 23.91 -4.24
C GLU A 114 -8.03 25.01 -4.45
N LYS A 115 -7.67 26.06 -5.19
CA LYS A 115 -8.58 27.17 -5.53
C LYS A 115 -9.84 26.69 -6.26
N THR A 116 -9.72 25.63 -7.06
CA THR A 116 -10.85 25.04 -7.79
C THR A 116 -11.89 24.41 -6.85
N ALA A 117 -11.48 23.96 -5.66
CA ALA A 117 -12.38 23.45 -4.63
C ALA A 117 -13.10 24.56 -3.84
N ARG A 118 -12.73 25.84 -4.01
CA ARG A 118 -13.36 26.97 -3.30
C ARG A 118 -14.61 27.48 -4.00
N ILE A 119 -15.65 26.67 -3.97
CA ILE A 119 -16.98 27.03 -4.46
C ILE A 119 -17.84 27.62 -3.34
N ASP A 120 -19.01 28.16 -3.68
CA ASP A 120 -19.97 28.64 -2.68
C ASP A 120 -20.38 27.51 -1.72
N GLY A 121 -20.52 27.83 -0.44
CA GLY A 121 -20.77 26.87 0.64
C GLY A 121 -19.52 26.24 1.28
N ILE A 122 -18.36 26.25 0.61
CA ILE A 122 -17.09 25.77 1.19
C ILE A 122 -16.51 26.83 2.13
N LYS A 123 -16.10 26.41 3.32
CA LYS A 123 -15.49 27.25 4.37
C LYS A 123 -14.01 27.01 4.58
N SER A 124 -13.55 25.79 4.29
CA SER A 124 -12.14 25.45 4.43
C SER A 124 -11.71 24.43 3.40
N THR A 125 -10.44 24.51 2.99
CA THR A 125 -9.81 23.62 2.04
C THR A 125 -8.40 23.25 2.51
N THR A 126 -8.01 22.00 2.27
CA THR A 126 -6.64 21.52 2.48
C THR A 126 -6.20 20.72 1.27
N ALA A 127 -5.05 21.06 0.70
CA ALA A 127 -4.47 20.35 -0.43
C ALA A 127 -3.06 19.90 -0.08
N ILE A 128 -2.74 18.65 -0.43
CA ILE A 128 -1.45 18.03 -0.16
C ILE A 128 -0.90 17.52 -1.48
N TYR A 129 0.33 17.92 -1.80
CA TYR A 129 1.16 17.29 -2.82
C TYR A 129 2.20 16.43 -2.13
N SER A 130 2.44 15.22 -2.64
CA SER A 130 3.53 14.37 -2.18
C SER A 130 4.20 13.67 -3.33
N GLU A 131 5.53 13.66 -3.32
CA GLU A 131 6.36 12.82 -4.19
C GLU A 131 7.46 12.13 -3.38
N SER A 132 7.93 11.00 -3.87
CA SER A 132 9.04 10.23 -3.30
C SER A 132 9.76 9.46 -4.39
N LEU A 133 11.05 9.75 -4.58
CA LEU A 133 11.96 8.93 -5.36
C LEU A 133 12.72 8.02 -4.40
N MET A 134 12.47 6.72 -4.48
CA MET A 134 13.01 5.72 -3.57
C MET A 134 13.80 4.66 -4.33
N THR A 135 15.06 4.48 -3.94
CA THR A 135 15.92 3.38 -4.39
C THR A 135 16.03 2.34 -3.29
N VAL A 136 15.75 1.08 -3.61
CA VAL A 136 15.89 -0.07 -2.72
C VAL A 136 16.98 -0.97 -3.28
N ASN A 137 18.01 -1.23 -2.48
CA ASN A 137 19.02 -2.25 -2.73
C ASN A 137 18.78 -3.40 -1.76
N TYR A 138 18.61 -4.61 -2.27
CA TYR A 138 18.45 -5.81 -1.47
C TYR A 138 19.54 -6.81 -1.82
N SER A 139 20.20 -7.36 -0.80
CA SER A 139 21.13 -8.48 -0.97
C SER A 139 20.96 -9.53 0.11
N ASN A 140 21.27 -10.78 -0.19
CA ASN A 140 21.21 -11.86 0.79
C ASN A 140 22.34 -12.89 0.65
N SER A 141 22.45 -13.77 1.65
CA SER A 141 23.48 -14.80 1.75
C SER A 141 23.35 -15.93 0.71
N GLU A 142 22.23 -16.00 0.00
CA GLU A 142 21.98 -16.97 -1.08
C GLU A 142 22.44 -16.43 -2.44
N GLY A 143 23.07 -15.23 -2.45
CA GLY A 143 23.64 -14.62 -3.64
C GLY A 143 22.62 -13.84 -4.49
N LEU A 144 21.46 -13.48 -3.93
CA LEU A 144 20.61 -12.47 -4.55
C LEU A 144 21.17 -11.08 -4.26
N ASP A 145 21.27 -10.26 -5.30
CA ASP A 145 21.63 -8.85 -5.24
C ASP A 145 20.80 -8.15 -6.33
N CYS A 146 19.91 -7.24 -5.91
CA CYS A 146 18.98 -6.58 -6.79
C CYS A 146 18.65 -5.17 -6.31
N GLU A 147 18.49 -4.26 -7.26
CA GLU A 147 18.16 -2.86 -7.00
C GLU A 147 16.99 -2.43 -7.87
N TYR A 148 16.09 -1.61 -7.34
CA TYR A 148 15.17 -0.83 -8.16
C TYR A 148 15.05 0.59 -7.63
N THR A 149 14.61 1.50 -8.51
CA THR A 149 14.20 2.85 -8.13
C THR A 149 12.76 3.09 -8.60
N LEU A 150 11.90 3.59 -7.70
CA LEU A 150 10.52 3.94 -8.00
C LEU A 150 10.24 5.39 -7.63
N ASN A 151 9.43 6.04 -8.44
CA ASN A 151 8.84 7.32 -8.12
C ASN A 151 7.38 7.13 -7.72
N ARG A 152 7.01 7.58 -6.52
CA ARG A 152 5.63 7.67 -6.05
C ARG A 152 5.22 9.12 -5.99
N ILE A 153 4.10 9.47 -6.58
CA ILE A 153 3.62 10.85 -6.63
C ILE A 153 2.10 10.89 -6.54
N GLY A 154 1.56 11.98 -6.00
CA GLY A 154 0.15 12.26 -6.06
C GLY A 154 -0.26 13.48 -5.27
N PHE A 155 -1.57 13.59 -5.09
CA PHE A 155 -2.17 14.65 -4.31
C PHE A 155 -3.44 14.19 -3.60
N ALA A 156 -3.81 14.95 -2.58
CA ALA A 156 -5.10 14.86 -1.92
C ALA A 156 -5.69 16.26 -1.76
N ILE A 157 -7.01 16.36 -1.89
CA ILE A 157 -7.79 17.57 -1.67
C ILE A 157 -8.95 17.25 -0.73
N SER A 158 -9.13 18.09 0.30
CA SER A 158 -10.25 18.03 1.23
C SER A 158 -10.95 19.38 1.23
N ALA A 159 -12.26 19.37 1.11
CA ALA A 159 -13.11 20.56 1.16
C ALA A 159 -14.14 20.39 2.29
N VAL A 160 -14.32 21.43 3.10
CA VAL A 160 -15.24 21.45 4.23
C VAL A 160 -16.35 22.45 3.96
N ALA A 161 -17.59 21.97 3.88
CA ALA A 161 -18.78 22.79 3.79
C ALA A 161 -19.40 23.00 5.18
N TYR A 162 -20.10 24.12 5.36
CA TYR A 162 -20.83 24.39 6.60
C TYR A 162 -22.13 25.15 6.32
N SER A 163 -23.20 24.68 6.95
CA SER A 163 -24.48 25.38 7.00
C SER A 163 -25.21 25.05 8.31
N GLU A 164 -25.77 26.06 8.97
CA GLU A 164 -26.68 25.88 10.12
C GLU A 164 -26.18 24.93 11.24
N GLY A 165 -24.88 25.00 11.58
CA GLY A 165 -24.29 24.15 12.62
C GLY A 165 -23.83 22.78 12.14
N ASN A 166 -24.06 22.42 10.87
CA ASN A 166 -23.65 21.16 10.26
C ASN A 166 -22.38 21.35 9.42
N TYR A 167 -21.36 20.53 9.67
CA TYR A 167 -20.14 20.46 8.87
C TYR A 167 -20.14 19.19 8.04
N GLN A 168 -19.79 19.31 6.77
CA GLN A 168 -19.67 18.18 5.85
C GLN A 168 -18.35 18.25 5.10
N ILE A 169 -17.80 17.10 4.76
CA ILE A 169 -16.47 16.98 4.18
C ILE A 169 -16.55 16.14 2.92
N GLY A 170 -15.97 16.64 1.84
CA GLY A 170 -15.68 15.87 0.64
C GLY A 170 -14.18 15.79 0.42
N ARG A 171 -13.72 14.62 -0.03
CA ARG A 171 -12.30 14.32 -0.23
C ARG A 171 -12.11 13.59 -1.54
N GLU A 172 -11.04 13.95 -2.22
CA GLU A 172 -10.56 13.22 -3.38
C GLU A 172 -9.04 13.12 -3.31
N SER A 173 -8.48 12.03 -3.82
CA SER A 173 -7.03 11.86 -3.87
C SER A 173 -6.63 10.90 -4.98
N ARG A 174 -5.44 11.10 -5.54
CA ARG A 174 -4.84 10.17 -6.50
C ARG A 174 -3.35 10.11 -6.27
N PHE A 175 -2.85 8.90 -6.10
CA PHE A 175 -1.43 8.58 -5.96
C PHE A 175 -1.08 7.40 -6.86
N GLY A 176 0.13 7.38 -7.40
CA GLY A 176 0.57 6.32 -8.29
C GLY A 176 2.09 6.17 -8.35
N VAL A 177 2.54 5.08 -8.97
CA VAL A 177 3.95 4.85 -9.29
C VAL A 177 4.21 5.30 -10.72
N MET A 178 4.31 6.62 -10.91
CA MET A 178 4.38 7.27 -12.22
C MET A 178 5.01 8.66 -12.09
N GLY A 179 5.04 9.45 -13.17
CA GLY A 179 5.55 10.82 -13.15
C GLY A 179 4.48 11.89 -12.89
N PHE A 180 4.87 13.14 -13.12
CA PHE A 180 4.04 14.34 -12.98
C PHE A 180 2.82 14.33 -13.92
N GLU A 181 2.80 13.46 -14.94
CA GLU A 181 1.65 13.27 -15.81
C GLU A 181 0.39 12.76 -15.07
N ILE A 182 0.50 12.33 -13.80
CA ILE A 182 -0.62 11.90 -12.95
C ILE A 182 -1.73 12.97 -12.84
N PHE A 183 -1.34 14.25 -12.72
CA PHE A 183 -2.29 15.35 -12.55
C PHE A 183 -3.19 15.55 -13.77
N LYS A 184 -2.63 15.29 -14.96
CA LYS A 184 -3.38 15.34 -16.22
C LYS A 184 -4.15 14.05 -16.47
N LYS A 185 -3.54 12.89 -16.21
CA LYS A 185 -4.15 11.57 -16.41
C LYS A 185 -5.47 11.42 -15.64
N HIS A 186 -5.55 11.96 -14.44
CA HIS A 186 -6.72 11.85 -13.57
C HIS A 186 -7.55 13.12 -13.43
N ASP A 187 -7.26 14.16 -14.23
CA ASP A 187 -7.90 15.49 -14.14
C ASP A 187 -8.02 16.00 -12.70
N ALA A 188 -6.88 16.41 -12.14
CA ALA A 188 -6.81 16.85 -10.75
C ALA A 188 -7.77 18.01 -10.41
N PHE A 189 -8.12 18.83 -11.40
CA PHE A 189 -9.06 19.93 -11.24
C PHE A 189 -10.50 19.43 -11.11
N GLU A 190 -10.90 18.42 -11.88
CA GLU A 190 -12.20 17.79 -11.73
C GLU A 190 -12.35 17.09 -10.38
N LEU A 191 -11.30 16.40 -9.92
CA LEU A 191 -11.29 15.80 -8.58
C LEU A 191 -11.44 16.86 -7.47
N ALA A 192 -10.80 18.02 -7.60
CA ALA A 192 -10.99 19.13 -6.68
C ALA A 192 -12.43 19.68 -6.68
N ARG A 193 -13.05 19.83 -7.87
CA ARG A 193 -14.48 20.21 -7.97
C ARG A 193 -15.39 19.16 -7.35
N LYS A 194 -15.11 17.88 -7.58
CA LYS A 194 -15.88 16.76 -7.02
C LYS A 194 -15.83 16.76 -5.49
N ALA A 195 -14.64 16.89 -4.90
CA ALA A 195 -14.49 16.98 -3.44
C ALA A 195 -15.34 18.12 -2.85
N ALA A 196 -15.32 19.30 -3.47
CA ALA A 196 -16.11 20.45 -3.02
C ALA A 196 -17.62 20.23 -3.20
N THR A 197 -18.02 19.74 -4.36
CA THR A 197 -19.44 19.48 -4.69
C THR A 197 -20.04 18.46 -3.74
N THR A 198 -19.35 17.34 -3.50
CA THR A 198 -19.75 16.32 -2.52
C THR A 198 -19.95 16.92 -1.14
N ALA A 199 -19.04 17.77 -0.65
CA ALA A 199 -19.17 18.41 0.66
C ALA A 199 -20.44 19.26 0.76
N VAL A 200 -20.76 20.03 -0.30
CA VAL A 200 -21.95 20.89 -0.33
C VAL A 200 -23.23 20.07 -0.48
N GLU A 201 -23.26 19.04 -1.31
CA GLU A 201 -24.41 18.16 -1.49
C GLU A 201 -24.77 17.41 -0.19
N LEU A 202 -23.77 16.97 0.57
CA LEU A 202 -23.97 16.32 1.85
C LEU A 202 -24.66 17.20 2.90
N LEU A 203 -24.60 18.54 2.78
CA LEU A 203 -25.37 19.43 3.67
C LEU A 203 -26.89 19.27 3.50
N ARG A 204 -27.33 18.79 2.33
CA ARG A 204 -28.74 18.54 1.99
C ARG A 204 -29.13 17.07 2.15
N ALA A 205 -28.18 16.19 2.40
CA ALA A 205 -28.43 14.77 2.54
C ALA A 205 -29.23 14.47 3.82
N SER A 206 -30.29 13.69 3.68
CA SER A 206 -31.04 13.17 4.83
C SER A 206 -30.23 12.09 5.54
N THR A 207 -30.31 12.05 6.87
CA THR A 207 -29.72 10.95 7.65
C THR A 207 -30.39 9.61 7.27
N PRO A 208 -29.62 8.58 6.91
CA PRO A 208 -30.19 7.26 6.63
C PRO A 208 -30.78 6.65 7.91
N LYS A 209 -31.84 5.85 7.77
CA LYS A 209 -32.39 5.07 8.90
C LYS A 209 -31.51 3.84 9.14
N GLY A 210 -31.20 3.56 10.40
CA GLY A 210 -30.47 2.34 10.75
C GLY A 210 -31.29 1.08 10.43
N GLY A 211 -30.63 0.06 9.88
CA GLY A 211 -31.28 -1.20 9.48
C GLY A 211 -30.36 -2.08 8.63
N ILE A 212 -30.92 -3.20 8.15
CA ILE A 212 -30.27 -4.09 7.20
C ILE A 212 -30.87 -3.82 5.83
N TYR A 213 -30.03 -3.41 4.88
CA TYR A 213 -30.41 -3.06 3.52
C TYR A 213 -29.46 -3.75 2.53
N PRO A 214 -29.93 -4.13 1.33
CA PRO A 214 -29.03 -4.43 0.25
C PRO A 214 -28.35 -3.13 -0.21
N VAL A 215 -27.06 -3.17 -0.52
CA VAL A 215 -26.29 -1.97 -0.90
C VAL A 215 -25.50 -2.27 -2.16
N ILE A 216 -25.49 -1.31 -3.09
CA ILE A 216 -24.54 -1.29 -4.20
C ILE A 216 -23.37 -0.41 -3.79
N LEU A 217 -22.17 -0.99 -3.76
CA LEU A 217 -20.95 -0.26 -3.47
C LEU A 217 -20.36 0.23 -4.79
N ASP A 218 -19.90 1.47 -4.82
CA ASP A 218 -19.02 1.91 -5.90
C ASP A 218 -17.68 1.15 -5.82
N GLN A 219 -16.89 1.24 -6.89
CA GLN A 219 -15.66 0.46 -7.02
C GLN A 219 -14.61 0.81 -5.95
N GLU A 220 -14.51 2.07 -5.53
CA GLU A 220 -13.53 2.47 -4.51
C GLU A 220 -13.95 1.90 -3.15
N LEU A 221 -15.23 2.03 -2.78
CA LEU A 221 -15.74 1.48 -1.53
C LEU A 221 -15.75 -0.05 -1.50
N ALA A 222 -16.04 -0.71 -2.62
CA ALA A 222 -15.95 -2.16 -2.75
C ALA A 222 -14.49 -2.66 -2.56
N GLY A 223 -13.52 -1.90 -3.08
CA GLY A 223 -12.09 -2.15 -2.86
C GLY A 223 -11.70 -2.06 -1.38
N VAL A 224 -12.17 -1.02 -0.67
CA VAL A 224 -11.96 -0.89 0.79
C VAL A 224 -12.66 -2.04 1.53
N PHE A 225 -13.89 -2.38 1.15
CA PHE A 225 -14.60 -3.48 1.77
C PHE A 225 -13.82 -4.79 1.67
N ILE A 226 -13.27 -5.13 0.50
CA ILE A 226 -12.51 -6.38 0.37
C ILE A 226 -11.16 -6.34 1.10
N HIS A 227 -10.53 -5.16 1.18
CA HIS A 227 -9.31 -4.94 1.96
C HIS A 227 -9.53 -5.32 3.43
N GLU A 228 -10.61 -4.83 4.03
CA GLU A 228 -10.93 -5.08 5.44
C GLU A 228 -11.51 -6.49 5.66
N ALA A 229 -12.44 -6.92 4.81
CA ALA A 229 -13.19 -8.16 5.02
C ALA A 229 -12.34 -9.41 4.80
N VAL A 230 -11.39 -9.37 3.87
CA VAL A 230 -10.58 -10.53 3.46
C VAL A 230 -9.10 -10.22 3.47
N GLY A 231 -8.70 -9.03 2.99
CA GLY A 231 -7.31 -8.67 2.75
C GLY A 231 -6.39 -8.92 3.94
N HIS A 232 -6.70 -8.36 5.11
CA HIS A 232 -5.92 -8.62 6.33
C HIS A 232 -6.09 -10.04 6.88
N ALA A 233 -7.25 -10.67 6.66
CA ALA A 233 -7.52 -12.02 7.12
C ALA A 233 -6.69 -13.07 6.34
N VAL A 234 -6.21 -12.74 5.14
CA VAL A 234 -5.32 -13.61 4.36
C VAL A 234 -3.83 -13.33 4.56
N GLU A 235 -3.44 -12.39 5.42
CA GLU A 235 -2.03 -12.20 5.81
C GLU A 235 -1.61 -13.38 6.73
N ALA A 236 -0.63 -14.18 6.29
CA ALA A 236 -0.34 -15.48 6.91
C ALA A 236 0.26 -15.41 8.32
N ASP A 237 0.75 -14.26 8.76
CA ASP A 237 1.18 -14.01 10.13
C ASP A 237 -0.02 -13.98 11.07
N HIS A 238 -1.11 -13.29 10.69
CA HIS A 238 -2.38 -13.39 11.43
C HIS A 238 -2.93 -14.82 11.47
N VAL A 239 -2.75 -15.61 10.41
CA VAL A 239 -3.13 -17.04 10.38
C VAL A 239 -2.28 -17.86 11.36
N LEU A 240 -0.96 -17.68 11.35
CA LEU A 240 -0.06 -18.40 12.26
C LEU A 240 -0.25 -18.05 13.73
N GLU A 241 -0.58 -16.79 14.01
CA GLU A 241 -0.87 -16.32 15.37
C GLU A 241 -2.26 -16.75 15.87
N GLY A 242 -3.09 -17.34 14.99
CA GLY A 242 -4.48 -17.72 15.31
C GLY A 242 -5.44 -16.53 15.39
N ASN A 243 -5.04 -15.38 14.86
CA ASN A 243 -5.82 -14.14 14.84
C ASN A 243 -6.72 -14.03 13.60
N SER A 244 -6.49 -14.86 12.57
CA SER A 244 -7.33 -14.89 11.36
C SER A 244 -8.49 -15.87 11.47
N ILE A 245 -9.69 -15.39 11.10
CA ILE A 245 -10.91 -16.21 10.93
C ILE A 245 -10.80 -17.21 9.76
N LEU A 246 -9.79 -17.06 8.89
CA LEU A 246 -9.57 -17.91 7.70
C LEU A 246 -8.60 -19.06 7.95
N SER A 247 -8.12 -19.22 9.19
CA SER A 247 -7.23 -20.31 9.58
C SER A 247 -7.83 -21.68 9.22
N GLY A 248 -7.10 -22.46 8.42
CA GLY A 248 -7.54 -23.79 7.97
C GLY A 248 -8.65 -23.80 6.93
N LYS A 249 -9.01 -22.66 6.33
CA LYS A 249 -10.11 -22.53 5.35
C LYS A 249 -9.69 -22.59 3.89
N ILE A 250 -8.43 -22.91 3.57
CA ILE A 250 -8.01 -23.07 2.18
C ILE A 250 -8.85 -24.19 1.54
N GLY A 251 -9.52 -23.89 0.42
CA GLY A 251 -10.44 -24.79 -0.26
C GLY A 251 -11.91 -24.65 0.17
N ASP A 252 -12.22 -23.91 1.24
CA ASP A 252 -13.59 -23.63 1.65
C ASP A 252 -14.21 -22.52 0.79
N GLN A 253 -15.53 -22.59 0.61
CA GLN A 253 -16.30 -21.47 0.08
C GLN A 253 -16.53 -20.43 1.17
N ILE A 254 -15.95 -19.24 0.98
CA ILE A 254 -16.02 -18.13 1.93
C ILE A 254 -16.76 -16.91 1.39
N ALA A 255 -17.04 -16.88 0.09
CA ALA A 255 -17.80 -15.81 -0.57
C ALA A 255 -18.75 -16.38 -1.63
N SER A 256 -19.60 -15.51 -2.19
CA SER A 256 -20.44 -15.84 -3.35
C SER A 256 -19.58 -16.36 -4.51
N PRO A 257 -20.07 -17.33 -5.31
CA PRO A 257 -19.39 -17.78 -6.53
C PRO A 257 -19.07 -16.67 -7.55
N LEU A 258 -19.71 -15.51 -7.43
CA LEU A 258 -19.45 -14.35 -8.27
C LEU A 258 -18.17 -13.59 -7.87
N ILE A 259 -17.56 -13.93 -6.73
CA ILE A 259 -16.44 -13.18 -6.16
C ILE A 259 -15.12 -13.89 -6.41
N THR A 260 -14.27 -13.23 -7.18
CA THR A 260 -12.86 -13.58 -7.35
C THR A 260 -12.01 -12.39 -6.91
N VAL A 261 -10.98 -12.64 -6.11
CA VAL A 261 -10.16 -11.59 -5.48
C VAL A 261 -8.69 -11.89 -5.72
N TYR A 262 -7.97 -10.86 -6.14
CA TYR A 262 -6.54 -10.91 -6.41
C TYR A 262 -5.79 -9.95 -5.51
N ASP A 263 -4.52 -10.28 -5.25
CA ASP A 263 -3.49 -9.32 -4.83
C ASP A 263 -2.40 -9.30 -5.90
N ASP A 264 -2.13 -8.14 -6.51
CA ASP A 264 -1.23 -8.05 -7.66
C ASP A 264 -0.20 -6.92 -7.56
N PRO A 265 1.03 -7.21 -7.08
CA PRO A 265 2.09 -6.22 -7.01
C PRO A 265 2.69 -5.86 -8.36
N SER A 266 2.32 -6.56 -9.45
CA SER A 266 2.84 -6.30 -10.80
C SER A 266 2.09 -5.19 -11.55
N LEU A 267 0.91 -4.78 -11.06
CA LEU A 267 0.18 -3.64 -11.60
C LEU A 267 0.89 -2.34 -11.20
N HIS A 268 1.09 -1.42 -12.17
CA HIS A 268 1.74 -0.10 -11.98
C HIS A 268 0.86 0.91 -11.20
N GLU A 269 0.03 0.41 -10.30
CA GLU A 269 -0.75 1.17 -9.33
C GLU A 269 0.08 1.43 -8.05
N TYR A 270 -0.47 2.15 -7.08
CA TYR A 270 0.30 2.60 -5.91
C TYR A 270 0.96 1.47 -5.08
N GLY A 271 0.35 0.27 -5.07
CA GLY A 271 0.86 -0.93 -4.40
C GLY A 271 1.98 -1.65 -5.15
N TYR A 272 2.42 -1.16 -6.32
CA TYR A 272 3.48 -1.76 -7.12
C TYR A 272 4.82 -1.89 -6.38
N TYR A 273 5.47 -3.03 -6.60
CA TYR A 273 6.88 -3.27 -6.37
C TYR A 273 7.35 -4.41 -7.31
N PRO A 274 8.60 -4.42 -7.80
CA PRO A 274 9.10 -5.49 -8.68
C PRO A 274 9.58 -6.73 -7.91
N PHE A 275 10.00 -6.54 -6.65
CA PHE A 275 10.24 -7.58 -5.67
C PHE A 275 9.90 -7.08 -4.28
N ASP A 276 9.51 -8.01 -3.40
CA ASP A 276 9.14 -7.70 -2.03
C ASP A 276 10.38 -7.43 -1.15
N ASP A 277 10.21 -7.02 0.10
CA ASP A 277 11.32 -6.67 1.00
C ASP A 277 12.11 -7.87 1.53
N GLU A 278 11.87 -9.07 0.99
CA GLU A 278 12.68 -10.29 1.14
C GLU A 278 13.31 -10.76 -0.19
N GLY A 279 13.18 -9.96 -1.26
CA GLY A 279 13.76 -10.19 -2.57
C GLY A 279 12.94 -11.11 -3.48
N ALA A 280 11.72 -11.48 -3.10
CA ALA A 280 10.88 -12.38 -3.90
C ALA A 280 10.21 -11.64 -5.06
N ALA A 281 10.26 -12.23 -6.26
CA ALA A 281 9.66 -11.65 -7.45
C ALA A 281 8.15 -11.38 -7.29
N SER A 282 7.73 -10.21 -7.76
CA SER A 282 6.33 -9.77 -7.70
C SER A 282 5.49 -10.39 -8.81
N LYS A 283 4.33 -10.95 -8.42
CA LYS A 283 3.38 -11.59 -9.34
C LYS A 283 2.01 -11.67 -8.71
N LYS A 284 0.95 -11.60 -9.52
CA LYS A 284 -0.43 -11.82 -9.10
C LYS A 284 -0.62 -13.09 -8.26
N THR A 285 -1.36 -12.94 -7.17
CA THR A 285 -1.81 -14.02 -6.28
C THR A 285 -3.34 -14.06 -6.30
N THR A 286 -3.90 -15.24 -6.59
CA THR A 286 -5.34 -15.48 -6.51
C THR A 286 -5.70 -15.83 -5.08
N LEU A 287 -6.36 -14.91 -4.38
CA LEU A 287 -6.78 -15.09 -2.99
C LEU A 287 -8.09 -15.86 -2.91
N ILE A 288 -9.07 -15.43 -3.68
CA ILE A 288 -10.38 -16.08 -3.81
C ILE A 288 -10.63 -16.32 -5.29
N GLU A 289 -11.11 -17.50 -5.65
CA GLU A 289 -11.56 -17.85 -7.00
C GLU A 289 -12.95 -18.46 -6.90
N ASP A 290 -13.92 -17.83 -7.55
CA ASP A 290 -15.34 -18.25 -7.55
C ASP A 290 -15.87 -18.53 -6.14
N GLY A 291 -15.56 -17.63 -5.21
CA GLY A 291 -15.95 -17.71 -3.81
C GLY A 291 -15.11 -18.66 -2.94
N ILE A 292 -14.19 -19.43 -3.51
CA ILE A 292 -13.33 -20.39 -2.82
C ILE A 292 -12.01 -19.74 -2.40
N LEU A 293 -11.61 -19.88 -1.15
CA LEU A 293 -10.31 -19.41 -0.67
C LEU A 293 -9.17 -20.27 -1.25
N LYS A 294 -8.23 -19.67 -1.98
CA LYS A 294 -7.16 -20.37 -2.70
C LYS A 294 -5.78 -20.23 -2.06
N SER A 295 -5.47 -19.09 -1.45
CA SER A 295 -4.15 -18.86 -0.86
C SER A 295 -4.16 -17.77 0.20
N PHE A 296 -3.11 -17.76 1.02
CA PHE A 296 -2.73 -16.62 1.86
C PHE A 296 -1.63 -15.80 1.19
N LEU A 297 -1.42 -14.59 1.71
CA LEU A 297 -0.25 -13.76 1.43
C LEU A 297 0.89 -14.20 2.36
N HIS A 298 2.09 -14.34 1.81
CA HIS A 298 3.20 -14.96 2.54
C HIS A 298 4.50 -14.16 2.48
N SER A 299 5.22 -14.27 3.60
CA SER A 299 6.68 -14.14 3.69
C SER A 299 7.37 -15.48 3.44
N ARG A 300 8.70 -15.49 3.34
CA ARG A 300 9.49 -16.73 3.15
C ARG A 300 9.28 -17.70 4.30
N GLU A 301 9.25 -17.20 5.52
CA GLU A 301 9.04 -17.98 6.74
C GLU A 301 7.63 -18.59 6.78
N THR A 302 6.60 -17.78 6.50
CA THR A 302 5.22 -18.28 6.57
C THR A 302 4.88 -19.22 5.42
N ALA A 303 5.42 -19.00 4.22
CA ALA A 303 5.33 -19.96 3.11
C ALA A 303 6.08 -21.26 3.44
N GLY A 304 7.22 -21.20 4.12
CA GLY A 304 7.95 -22.38 4.56
C GLY A 304 7.18 -23.22 5.60
N LYS A 305 6.38 -22.55 6.45
CA LYS A 305 5.60 -23.20 7.51
C LYS A 305 4.23 -23.70 7.06
N LEU A 306 3.47 -22.88 6.32
CA LEU A 306 2.10 -23.20 5.91
C LEU A 306 1.99 -23.79 4.50
N GLY A 307 3.08 -23.78 3.74
CA GLY A 307 3.01 -23.90 2.29
C GLY A 307 2.53 -22.61 1.64
N GLY A 308 2.74 -22.48 0.33
CA GLY A 308 2.39 -21.27 -0.43
C GLY A 308 3.60 -20.66 -1.13
N ILE A 309 3.45 -19.42 -1.59
CA ILE A 309 4.49 -18.69 -2.34
C ILE A 309 4.73 -17.35 -1.65
N SER A 310 5.96 -17.13 -1.20
CA SER A 310 6.40 -15.85 -0.63
C SER A 310 6.54 -14.79 -1.70
N ARG A 311 5.85 -13.65 -1.52
CA ARG A 311 6.00 -12.45 -2.37
C ARG A 311 5.33 -11.20 -1.80
N ASN A 312 4.99 -11.21 -0.51
CA ASN A 312 4.16 -10.20 0.13
C ASN A 312 4.80 -9.60 1.39
N SER A 313 6.10 -9.81 1.60
CA SER A 313 6.80 -9.20 2.72
C SER A 313 7.09 -7.73 2.41
N ARG A 314 6.55 -6.81 3.19
CA ARG A 314 6.73 -5.36 3.00
C ARG A 314 7.18 -4.68 4.27
N ALA A 315 7.96 -3.62 4.14
CA ALA A 315 8.51 -2.85 5.24
C ALA A 315 8.33 -1.35 5.02
N GLN A 316 8.12 -0.63 6.12
CA GLN A 316 8.14 0.82 6.12
C GLN A 316 9.57 1.30 6.45
N GLY A 317 10.23 1.95 5.49
CA GLY A 317 11.60 2.44 5.68
C GLY A 317 12.57 1.31 6.02
N TYR A 318 13.30 1.44 7.13
CA TYR A 318 14.26 0.45 7.61
C TYR A 318 13.65 -0.54 8.62
N SER A 319 12.33 -0.56 8.79
CA SER A 319 11.67 -1.47 9.72
C SER A 319 11.74 -2.92 9.24
N ARG A 320 11.44 -3.85 10.17
CA ARG A 320 11.34 -5.27 9.85
C ARG A 320 10.18 -5.50 8.85
N PRO A 321 10.38 -6.29 7.78
CA PRO A 321 9.28 -6.69 6.91
C PRO A 321 8.22 -7.50 7.67
N ILE A 322 6.97 -7.26 7.30
CA ILE A 322 5.78 -8.01 7.73
C ILE A 322 4.95 -8.35 6.48
N ILE A 323 4.01 -9.28 6.61
CA ILE A 323 3.19 -9.68 5.47
C ILE A 323 2.16 -8.60 5.22
N ARG A 324 2.08 -8.10 3.99
CA ARG A 324 1.14 -7.06 3.60
C ARG A 324 0.64 -7.24 2.18
N MET A 325 -0.61 -6.85 1.98
CA MET A 325 -1.21 -6.63 0.67
C MET A 325 -0.39 -5.72 -0.24
N SER A 326 -0.63 -5.79 -1.54
CA SER A 326 -0.12 -4.90 -2.59
C SER A 326 -1.26 -4.09 -3.23
N ASN A 327 -1.71 -4.47 -4.42
CA ASN A 327 -2.94 -4.00 -5.06
C ASN A 327 -3.99 -5.12 -4.93
N THR A 328 -4.85 -5.03 -3.93
CA THR A 328 -5.92 -6.01 -3.69
C THR A 328 -7.22 -5.54 -4.32
N TYR A 329 -7.85 -6.38 -5.15
CA TYR A 329 -9.05 -6.00 -5.90
C TYR A 329 -9.96 -7.19 -6.20
N ILE A 330 -11.23 -6.88 -6.41
CA ILE A 330 -12.23 -7.82 -6.92
C ILE A 330 -12.11 -7.85 -8.45
N ALA A 331 -12.13 -9.04 -9.04
CA ALA A 331 -12.12 -9.21 -10.49
C ALA A 331 -13.35 -8.56 -11.15
N ASP A 332 -13.21 -8.17 -12.41
CA ASP A 332 -14.33 -7.68 -13.21
C ASP A 332 -15.42 -8.75 -13.35
N ALA A 333 -16.67 -8.30 -13.40
CA ALA A 333 -17.86 -9.13 -13.62
C ALA A 333 -18.70 -8.57 -14.78
N GLU A 334 -19.64 -9.37 -15.28
CA GLU A 334 -20.43 -9.02 -16.47
C GLU A 334 -21.64 -8.12 -16.20
N MET A 335 -22.15 -8.10 -14.96
CA MET A 335 -23.38 -7.36 -14.61
C MET A 335 -23.18 -5.85 -14.68
N LYS A 336 -24.11 -5.15 -15.33
CA LYS A 336 -24.05 -3.68 -15.49
C LYS A 336 -24.69 -2.97 -14.30
N PHE A 337 -24.30 -1.72 -14.09
CA PHE A 337 -24.84 -0.89 -13.01
C PHE A 337 -26.37 -0.72 -13.07
N ASP A 338 -26.93 -0.46 -14.26
CA ASP A 338 -28.37 -0.31 -14.43
C ASP A 338 -29.14 -1.61 -14.09
N GLU A 339 -28.52 -2.76 -14.35
CA GLU A 339 -29.08 -4.07 -13.99
C GLU A 339 -29.09 -4.23 -12.46
N MET A 340 -27.97 -3.93 -11.79
CA MET A 340 -27.89 -3.95 -10.32
C MET A 340 -28.94 -3.04 -9.68
N ILE A 341 -29.13 -1.82 -10.19
CA ILE A 341 -30.12 -0.86 -9.69
C ILE A 341 -31.54 -1.41 -9.87
N SER A 342 -31.83 -2.03 -11.02
CA SER A 342 -33.15 -2.61 -11.30
C SER A 342 -33.50 -3.76 -10.35
N GLU A 343 -32.50 -4.53 -9.90
CA GLU A 343 -32.68 -5.63 -8.96
C GLU A 343 -32.77 -5.18 -7.49
N LEU A 344 -32.07 -4.10 -7.12
CA LEU A 344 -31.96 -3.62 -5.74
C LEU A 344 -33.32 -3.27 -5.13
N LYS A 345 -34.23 -2.69 -5.95
CA LYS A 345 -35.54 -2.14 -5.56
C LYS A 345 -35.46 -1.04 -4.49
N ASN A 346 -35.08 -1.37 -3.26
CA ASN A 346 -34.91 -0.45 -2.14
C ASN A 346 -33.68 -0.86 -1.33
N GLY A 347 -32.72 0.06 -1.22
CA GLY A 347 -31.43 -0.11 -0.57
C GLY A 347 -30.85 1.20 -0.07
#